data_AF-A0A3D8P0N9-F1
#
_entry.id   AF-A0A3D8P0N9-F1
#
_cell.length_a   1.000
_cell.length_b   1.000
_cell.length_c   1.000
_cell.angle_alpha   90.00
_cell.angle_beta   90.00
_cell.angle_gamma   90.00
#
_symmetry.space_group_name_H-M   'P 1'
#
loop_
_entity.id
_entity.type
_entity.pdbx_description
1 polymer ?
#
loop_
_entity_poly.entity_id
_entity_poly.type
_entity_poly.pdbx_seq_one_letter_code
_entity_poly.pdbx_strand_id
1 'polypeptide(L)'
;ALEEIDTWLVNARDKRTWKVIGFRERTVVSSFGEFKVKRRLYRNKKTGEARFLLDEVLGWPERSRCTPRLKEMAVKLGSEVPFRRAAEILGYFVPGISAMAVWQAVQEVGEALRQEGESRREAVFEKGETPEGKEKTSRLYIEADGVVVRLQRSEEKRKEVKLFVAYTGKEAIGGGRKALKDKLVTSGVGEGERMWEEVYSGVASRWDMGQVKEIYLGSDGAEWAKQGVDYFPGAVHVLDPYHLNRRLIEAFWHDEE
;
A
#
# COMPACT_ATOMS: atom_id res chain seq x y z
N ALA A 1 -27.47 -17.97 -7.21
CA ALA A 1 -26.32 -17.40 -6.47
C ALA A 1 -26.65 -16.12 -5.69
N LEU A 2 -26.61 -14.90 -6.25
CA LEU A 2 -26.80 -13.67 -5.44
C LEU A 2 -28.17 -13.56 -4.76
N GLU A 3 -29.23 -13.98 -5.45
CA GLU A 3 -30.59 -14.01 -4.89
C GLU A 3 -30.74 -15.07 -3.78
N GLU A 4 -30.00 -16.17 -3.86
CA GLU A 4 -29.95 -17.21 -2.81
C GLU A 4 -29.25 -16.68 -1.57
N ILE A 5 -28.13 -15.96 -1.74
CA ILE A 5 -27.42 -15.30 -0.64
C ILE A 5 -28.34 -14.26 0.01
N ASP A 6 -29.02 -13.40 -0.76
CA ASP A 6 -29.96 -12.41 -0.21
C ASP A 6 -31.12 -13.08 0.53
N THR A 7 -31.62 -14.21 0.02
CA THR A 7 -32.68 -15.01 0.68
C THR A 7 -32.19 -15.65 1.97
N TRP A 8 -30.97 -16.18 1.98
CA TRP A 8 -30.33 -16.70 3.19
C TRP A 8 -30.15 -15.60 4.24
N LEU A 9 -29.68 -14.41 3.84
CA LEU A 9 -29.48 -13.25 4.73
C LEU A 9 -30.79 -12.80 5.38
N VAL A 10 -31.89 -12.79 4.65
CA VAL A 10 -33.22 -12.54 5.22
C VAL A 10 -33.54 -13.52 6.33
N ASN A 11 -33.25 -14.80 6.15
CA ASN A 11 -33.61 -15.82 7.13
C ASN A 11 -32.68 -15.80 8.34
N ALA A 12 -31.38 -15.57 8.12
CA ALA A 12 -30.34 -15.53 9.14
C ALA A 12 -30.32 -14.23 9.97
N ARG A 13 -30.94 -13.14 9.50
CA ARG A 13 -30.91 -11.84 10.20
C ARG A 13 -31.52 -11.93 11.60
N ASP A 14 -31.03 -11.07 12.49
CA ASP A 14 -31.73 -10.78 13.74
C ASP A 14 -33.05 -10.02 13.44
N LYS A 15 -34.17 -10.75 13.46
CA LYS A 15 -35.52 -10.22 13.21
C LYS A 15 -36.00 -9.26 14.29
N ARG A 16 -35.39 -9.25 15.49
CA ARG A 16 -35.71 -8.29 16.55
C ARG A 16 -35.18 -6.91 16.16
N THR A 17 -33.95 -6.86 15.65
CA THR A 17 -33.24 -5.62 15.30
C THR A 17 -33.55 -5.12 13.89
N TRP A 18 -33.57 -6.01 12.88
CA TRP A 18 -33.62 -5.60 11.48
C TRP A 18 -34.95 -5.95 10.80
N LYS A 19 -35.62 -4.91 10.30
CA LYS A 19 -36.84 -5.01 9.49
C LYS A 19 -36.51 -4.78 8.01
N VAL A 20 -37.05 -5.61 7.13
CA VAL A 20 -37.01 -5.35 5.68
C VAL A 20 -38.03 -4.25 5.37
N ILE A 21 -37.57 -3.19 4.70
CA ILE A 21 -38.41 -2.04 4.35
C ILE A 21 -38.62 -1.88 2.84
N GLY A 22 -37.97 -2.71 2.02
CA GLY A 22 -38.23 -2.76 0.59
C GLY A 22 -37.06 -3.37 -0.19
N PHE A 23 -37.12 -3.20 -1.50
CA PHE A 23 -36.05 -3.58 -2.41
C PHE A 23 -35.42 -2.34 -3.04
N ARG A 24 -34.14 -2.46 -3.38
CA ARG A 24 -33.41 -1.51 -4.22
C ARG A 24 -32.64 -2.29 -5.27
N GLU A 25 -32.59 -1.73 -6.47
CA GLU A 25 -31.77 -2.26 -7.55
C GLU A 25 -30.52 -1.40 -7.70
N ARG A 26 -29.40 -2.02 -8.07
CA ARG A 26 -28.23 -1.31 -8.59
C ARG A 26 -27.64 -2.09 -9.75
N THR A 27 -26.97 -1.36 -10.63
CA THR A 27 -26.11 -1.94 -11.64
C THR A 27 -24.71 -2.12 -11.07
N VAL A 28 -24.17 -3.34 -11.19
CA VAL A 28 -22.83 -3.72 -10.73
C VAL A 28 -22.00 -4.13 -11.93
N VAL A 29 -20.75 -3.67 -11.94
CA VAL A 29 -19.76 -4.00 -12.96
C VAL A 29 -18.71 -4.90 -12.32
N SER A 30 -18.57 -6.11 -12.86
CA SER A 30 -17.64 -7.14 -12.38
C SER A 30 -16.68 -7.58 -13.47
N SER A 31 -15.72 -8.43 -13.11
CA SER A 31 -14.81 -9.09 -14.06
C SER A 31 -15.52 -9.99 -15.10
N PHE A 32 -16.80 -10.32 -14.89
CA PHE A 32 -17.62 -11.12 -15.82
C PHE A 32 -18.62 -10.28 -16.61
N GLY A 33 -18.57 -8.95 -16.47
CA GLY A 33 -19.48 -8.02 -17.12
C GLY A 33 -20.41 -7.28 -16.17
N GLU A 34 -21.34 -6.53 -16.76
CA GLU A 34 -22.32 -5.71 -16.08
C GLU A 34 -23.63 -6.49 -15.83
N PHE A 35 -24.17 -6.39 -14.62
CA PHE A 35 -25.45 -7.00 -14.28
C PHE A 35 -26.22 -6.15 -13.25
N LYS A 36 -27.55 -6.34 -13.21
CA LYS A 36 -28.41 -5.70 -12.21
C LYS A 36 -28.59 -6.62 -11.02
N VAL A 37 -28.55 -6.03 -9.82
CA VAL A 37 -28.78 -6.74 -8.56
C VAL A 37 -29.93 -6.09 -7.84
N LYS A 38 -30.97 -6.87 -7.59
CA LYS A 38 -32.08 -6.53 -6.70
C LYS A 38 -31.76 -7.05 -5.31
N ARG A 39 -31.72 -6.15 -4.33
CA ARG A 39 -31.35 -6.46 -2.94
C ARG A 39 -32.29 -5.82 -1.95
N ARG A 40 -32.38 -6.41 -0.76
CA ARG A 40 -33.29 -5.92 0.29
C ARG A 40 -32.65 -4.79 1.09
N LEU A 41 -33.45 -3.76 1.35
CA LEU A 41 -33.11 -2.66 2.25
C LEU A 41 -33.59 -3.00 3.66
N TYR A 42 -32.68 -2.98 4.61
CA TYR A 42 -32.94 -3.24 6.02
C TYR A 42 -32.94 -1.92 6.79
N ARG A 43 -33.82 -1.82 7.79
CA ARG A 43 -33.85 -0.72 8.74
C ARG A 43 -33.77 -1.26 10.16
N ASN A 44 -32.87 -0.69 10.95
CA ASN A 44 -32.76 -0.96 12.37
C ASN A 44 -33.99 -0.37 13.08
N LYS A 45 -34.70 -1.17 13.86
CA LYS A 45 -35.91 -0.73 14.55
C LYS A 45 -35.66 0.24 15.70
N LYS A 46 -34.46 0.24 16.28
CA LYS A 46 -34.08 1.11 17.41
C LYS A 46 -33.41 2.39 16.94
N THR A 47 -32.39 2.28 16.09
CA THR A 47 -31.58 3.42 15.66
C THR A 47 -32.10 4.10 14.40
N GLY A 48 -32.96 3.42 13.64
CA GLY A 48 -33.45 3.92 12.35
C GLY A 48 -32.45 3.78 11.20
N GLU A 49 -31.23 3.31 11.46
CA GLU A 49 -30.15 3.10 10.50
C GLU A 49 -30.57 2.15 9.37
N ALA A 50 -30.15 2.47 8.14
CA ALA A 50 -30.48 1.71 6.96
C ALA A 50 -29.25 1.04 6.36
N ARG A 51 -29.37 -0.24 5.97
CA ARG A 51 -28.24 -1.04 5.49
C ARG A 51 -28.65 -2.05 4.42
N PHE A 52 -27.66 -2.51 3.65
CA PHE A 52 -27.80 -3.58 2.65
C PHE A 52 -26.91 -4.75 3.06
N LEU A 53 -27.48 -5.75 3.74
CA LEU A 53 -26.71 -6.91 4.22
C LEU A 53 -25.98 -7.65 3.09
N LEU A 54 -26.57 -7.69 1.88
CA LEU A 54 -25.93 -8.29 0.72
C LEU A 54 -24.66 -7.51 0.32
N ASP A 55 -24.70 -6.18 0.34
CA ASP A 55 -23.54 -5.37 -0.02
C ASP A 55 -22.43 -5.54 1.03
N GLU A 56 -22.76 -5.60 2.32
CA GLU A 56 -21.81 -5.82 3.42
C GLU A 56 -21.08 -7.16 3.30
N VAL A 57 -21.81 -8.26 3.07
CA VAL A 57 -21.21 -9.59 2.94
C VAL A 57 -20.32 -9.71 1.70
N LEU A 58 -20.69 -9.01 0.62
CA LEU A 58 -19.90 -8.98 -0.62
C LEU A 58 -18.77 -7.94 -0.59
N GLY A 59 -18.66 -7.15 0.49
CA GLY A 59 -17.71 -6.04 0.59
C GLY A 59 -17.94 -4.95 -0.47
N TRP A 60 -19.16 -4.80 -0.97
CA TRP A 60 -19.46 -3.80 -1.99
C TRP A 60 -19.53 -2.40 -1.38
N PRO A 61 -18.67 -1.46 -1.85
CA PRO A 61 -18.70 -0.10 -1.33
C PRO A 61 -20.05 0.55 -1.65
N GLU A 62 -20.50 1.42 -0.76
CA GLU A 62 -21.61 2.30 -1.05
C GLU A 62 -21.29 3.16 -2.28
N ARG A 63 -22.26 3.34 -3.17
CA ARG A 63 -22.18 4.20 -4.37
C ARG A 63 -21.14 3.79 -5.43
N SER A 64 -20.28 2.80 -5.18
CA SER A 64 -19.40 2.25 -6.22
C SER A 64 -20.19 1.40 -7.21
N ARG A 65 -19.86 1.44 -8.51
CA ARG A 65 -20.40 0.48 -9.49
C ARG A 65 -19.51 -0.75 -9.63
N CYS A 66 -18.23 -0.64 -9.33
CA CYS A 66 -17.26 -1.70 -9.53
C CYS A 66 -17.22 -2.64 -8.31
N THR A 67 -17.19 -3.94 -8.58
CA THR A 67 -16.91 -4.94 -7.55
C THR A 67 -15.50 -4.77 -6.96
N PRO A 68 -15.25 -5.19 -5.71
CA PRO A 68 -13.92 -5.16 -5.10
C PRO A 68 -12.85 -5.85 -5.94
N ARG A 69 -13.16 -7.02 -6.52
CA ARG A 69 -12.25 -7.75 -7.40
C ARG A 69 -11.86 -6.94 -8.63
N LEU A 70 -12.81 -6.26 -9.26
CA LEU A 70 -12.51 -5.42 -10.41
C LEU A 70 -11.64 -4.22 -10.03
N LYS A 71 -11.89 -3.61 -8.87
CA LYS A 71 -11.04 -2.53 -8.34
C LYS A 71 -9.62 -3.02 -8.05
N GLU A 72 -9.46 -4.20 -7.48
CA GLU A 72 -8.16 -4.84 -7.26
C GLU A 72 -7.40 -5.03 -8.58
N MET A 73 -8.06 -5.54 -9.63
CA MET A 73 -7.47 -5.66 -10.96
C MET A 73 -7.05 -4.30 -11.54
N ALA A 74 -7.88 -3.27 -11.36
CA ALA A 74 -7.56 -1.91 -11.79
C ALA A 74 -6.34 -1.35 -11.07
N VAL A 75 -6.24 -1.53 -9.75
CA VAL A 75 -5.09 -1.07 -8.96
C VAL A 75 -3.82 -1.80 -9.38
N LYS A 76 -3.89 -3.13 -9.53
CA LYS A 76 -2.75 -3.95 -9.96
C LYS A 76 -2.22 -3.48 -11.32
N LEU A 77 -3.08 -3.38 -12.33
CA LEU A 77 -2.65 -2.92 -13.66
C LEU A 77 -2.21 -1.45 -13.64
N GLY A 78 -2.91 -0.58 -12.92
CA GLY A 78 -2.56 0.83 -12.80
C GLY A 78 -1.21 1.07 -12.10
N SER A 79 -0.70 0.09 -11.36
CA SER A 79 0.64 0.13 -10.75
C SER A 79 1.77 -0.34 -11.66
N GLU A 80 1.45 -1.02 -12.78
CA GLU A 80 2.44 -1.67 -13.65
C GLU A 80 2.48 -1.05 -15.06
N VAL A 81 1.37 -0.49 -15.52
CA VAL A 81 1.25 0.10 -16.87
C VAL A 81 0.53 1.45 -16.81
N PRO A 82 0.69 2.31 -17.84
CA PRO A 82 -0.05 3.57 -17.91
C PRO A 82 -1.58 3.36 -17.80
N PHE A 83 -2.30 4.25 -17.12
CA PHE A 83 -3.74 4.08 -16.83
C PHE A 83 -4.61 3.86 -18.07
N ARG A 84 -4.25 4.46 -19.21
CA ARG A 84 -4.94 4.20 -20.49
C ARG A 84 -4.76 2.74 -20.93
N ARG A 85 -3.55 2.22 -20.83
CA ARG A 85 -3.25 0.83 -21.16
C ARG A 85 -3.93 -0.14 -20.20
N ALA A 86 -3.96 0.18 -18.90
CA ALA A 86 -4.70 -0.61 -17.92
C ALA A 86 -6.20 -0.66 -18.27
N ALA A 87 -6.80 0.48 -18.63
CA ALA A 87 -8.20 0.55 -19.04
C ALA A 87 -8.47 -0.22 -20.35
N GLU A 88 -7.57 -0.15 -21.34
CA GLU A 88 -7.65 -0.96 -22.57
C GLU A 88 -7.65 -2.46 -22.26
N ILE A 89 -6.71 -2.92 -21.41
CA ILE A 89 -6.61 -4.34 -21.01
C ILE A 89 -7.88 -4.79 -20.30
N LEU A 90 -8.38 -3.99 -19.35
CA LEU A 90 -9.62 -4.31 -18.64
C LEU A 90 -10.85 -4.26 -19.56
N GLY A 91 -10.82 -3.40 -20.58
CA GLY A 91 -11.87 -3.23 -21.57
C GLY A 91 -12.19 -4.49 -22.37
N TYR A 92 -11.24 -5.43 -22.49
CA TYR A 92 -11.49 -6.75 -23.13
C TYR A 92 -12.46 -7.62 -22.34
N PHE A 93 -12.51 -7.46 -21.02
CA PHE A 93 -13.34 -8.28 -20.13
C PHE A 93 -14.55 -7.51 -19.61
N VAL A 94 -14.43 -6.18 -19.49
CA VAL A 94 -15.41 -5.35 -18.80
C VAL A 94 -15.61 -4.04 -19.57
N PRO A 95 -16.77 -3.86 -20.21
CA PRO A 95 -17.04 -2.64 -20.96
C PRO A 95 -17.12 -1.43 -20.03
N GLY A 96 -16.62 -0.28 -20.51
CA GLY A 96 -16.83 1.02 -19.87
C GLY A 96 -15.86 1.41 -18.75
N ILE A 97 -14.78 0.66 -18.53
CA ILE A 97 -13.70 1.09 -17.62
C ILE A 97 -12.85 2.15 -18.30
N SER A 98 -12.80 3.34 -17.72
CA SER A 98 -11.99 4.44 -18.21
C SER A 98 -10.62 4.51 -17.52
N ALA A 99 -9.65 5.15 -18.16
CA ALA A 99 -8.36 5.45 -17.54
C ALA A 99 -8.52 6.26 -16.24
N MET A 100 -9.52 7.15 -16.18
CA MET A 100 -9.83 7.93 -14.98
C MET A 100 -10.34 7.05 -13.84
N ALA A 101 -11.16 6.03 -14.14
CA ALA A 101 -11.62 5.08 -13.13
C ALA A 101 -10.46 4.25 -12.55
N VAL A 102 -9.51 3.82 -13.40
CA VAL A 102 -8.28 3.15 -12.95
C VAL A 102 -7.46 4.08 -12.06
N TRP A 103 -7.23 5.33 -12.49
CA TRP A 103 -6.50 6.32 -11.72
C TRP A 103 -7.15 6.56 -10.34
N GLN A 104 -8.47 6.77 -10.29
CA GLN A 104 -9.21 6.96 -9.04
C GLN A 104 -9.07 5.76 -8.10
N ALA A 105 -9.15 4.53 -8.62
CA ALA A 105 -8.96 3.32 -7.82
C ALA A 105 -7.56 3.27 -7.18
N VAL A 106 -6.52 3.62 -7.95
CA VAL A 106 -5.14 3.71 -7.43
C VAL A 106 -4.99 4.83 -6.40
N GLN A 107 -5.58 6.01 -6.64
CA GLN A 107 -5.55 7.12 -5.68
C GLN A 107 -6.22 6.75 -4.35
N GLU A 108 -7.38 6.08 -4.40
CA GLU A 108 -8.10 5.67 -3.19
C GLU A 108 -7.29 4.68 -2.34
N VAL A 109 -6.64 3.71 -2.98
CA VAL A 109 -5.73 2.78 -2.27
C VAL A 109 -4.49 3.51 -1.74
N GLY A 110 -3.89 4.40 -2.54
CA GLY A 110 -2.75 5.20 -2.11
C GLY A 110 -3.06 6.09 -0.91
N GLU A 111 -4.25 6.69 -0.88
CA GLU A 111 -4.72 7.51 0.25
C GLU A 111 -4.91 6.67 1.50
N ALA A 112 -5.54 5.49 1.39
CA ALA A 112 -5.72 4.59 2.51
C ALA A 112 -4.36 4.14 3.11
N LEU A 113 -3.39 3.79 2.26
CA LEU A 113 -2.04 3.43 2.69
C LEU A 113 -1.32 4.60 3.36
N ARG A 114 -1.48 5.82 2.84
CA ARG A 114 -0.92 7.04 3.43
C ARG A 114 -1.50 7.30 4.82
N GLN A 115 -2.82 7.19 4.98
CA GLN A 115 -3.49 7.38 6.27
C GLN A 115 -3.08 6.31 7.29
N GLU A 116 -2.89 5.06 6.85
CA GLU A 116 -2.37 4.00 7.70
C GLU A 116 -0.92 4.25 8.14
N GLY A 117 -0.07 4.73 7.23
CA GLY A 117 1.30 5.17 7.56
C GLY A 117 1.32 6.33 8.55
N GLU A 118 0.53 7.36 8.30
CA GLU A 118 0.39 8.53 9.16
C GLU A 118 -0.15 8.17 10.55
N SER A 119 -1.20 7.35 10.64
CA SER A 119 -1.75 6.92 11.93
C SER A 119 -0.72 6.17 12.78
N ARG A 120 0.10 5.31 12.15
CA ARG A 120 1.21 4.62 12.84
C ARG A 120 2.28 5.59 13.30
N ARG A 121 2.65 6.55 12.46
CA ARG A 121 3.62 7.60 12.80
C ARG A 121 3.15 8.42 14.00
N GLU A 122 1.93 8.93 13.96
CA GLU A 122 1.33 9.73 15.02
C GLU A 122 1.25 8.96 16.35
N ALA A 123 0.88 7.67 16.31
CA ALA A 123 0.86 6.83 17.49
C ALA A 123 2.22 6.81 18.20
N VAL A 124 3.31 6.66 17.45
CA VAL A 124 4.67 6.57 18.00
C VAL A 124 5.22 7.93 18.40
N PHE A 125 5.27 8.87 17.47
CA PHE A 125 6.03 10.11 17.60
C PHE A 125 5.24 11.26 18.22
N GLU A 126 3.90 11.24 18.13
CA GLU A 126 3.06 12.29 18.70
C GLU A 126 2.37 11.85 20.01
N LYS A 127 2.01 10.56 20.12
CA LYS A 127 1.31 10.02 21.30
C LYS A 127 2.21 9.20 22.24
N GLY A 128 3.43 8.85 21.82
CA GLY A 128 4.37 8.08 22.63
C GLY A 128 3.96 6.62 22.82
N GLU A 129 3.11 6.07 21.94
CA GLU A 129 2.74 4.66 21.96
C GLU A 129 3.96 3.81 21.53
N THR A 130 4.19 2.70 22.24
CA THR A 130 5.27 1.77 21.89
C THR A 130 4.74 0.73 20.91
N PRO A 131 5.30 0.61 19.68
CA PRO A 131 4.89 -0.41 18.73
C PRO A 131 5.10 -1.84 19.27
N GLU A 132 4.10 -2.70 19.06
CA GLU A 132 4.11 -4.09 19.51
C GLU A 132 4.49 -5.08 18.40
N GLY A 133 5.62 -4.83 17.72
CA GLY A 133 6.15 -5.75 16.71
C GLY A 133 6.36 -7.17 17.27
N LYS A 134 5.99 -8.19 16.49
CA LYS A 134 5.95 -9.60 16.95
C LYS A 134 7.02 -10.47 16.30
N GLU A 135 7.50 -10.09 15.13
CA GLU A 135 8.52 -10.86 14.41
C GLU A 135 9.86 -10.71 15.13
N LYS A 136 10.56 -11.84 15.35
CA LYS A 136 11.84 -11.86 16.05
C LYS A 136 12.98 -12.02 15.05
N THR A 137 13.95 -11.12 15.13
CA THR A 137 15.21 -11.23 14.39
C THR A 137 16.34 -10.66 15.25
N SER A 138 17.54 -11.22 15.13
CA SER A 138 18.74 -10.64 15.74
C SER A 138 19.39 -9.57 14.87
N ARG A 139 19.09 -9.56 13.57
CA ARG A 139 19.70 -8.67 12.57
C ARG A 139 18.64 -8.01 11.71
N LEU A 140 18.81 -6.70 11.49
CA LEU A 140 17.98 -5.92 10.59
C LEU A 140 18.88 -5.15 9.62
N TYR A 141 18.50 -5.17 8.36
CA TYR A 141 19.10 -4.34 7.32
C TYR A 141 18.03 -3.36 6.86
N ILE A 142 18.39 -2.10 6.73
CA ILE A 142 17.52 -1.04 6.23
C ILE A 142 18.32 -0.30 5.16
N GLU A 143 17.81 -0.28 3.93
CA GLU A 143 18.44 0.42 2.81
C GLU A 143 17.57 1.61 2.40
N ALA A 144 18.19 2.77 2.20
CA ALA A 144 17.54 4.01 1.78
C ALA A 144 18.14 4.50 0.46
N ASP A 145 17.28 4.84 -0.49
CA ASP A 145 17.65 5.34 -1.81
C ASP A 145 16.64 6.41 -2.30
N GLY A 146 17.07 7.26 -3.23
CA GLY A 146 16.29 8.36 -3.80
C GLY A 146 16.19 8.26 -5.31
N VAL A 147 14.97 8.31 -5.85
CA VAL A 147 14.73 8.36 -7.30
C VAL A 147 14.03 9.65 -7.68
N VAL A 148 14.65 10.43 -8.57
CA VAL A 148 14.07 11.67 -9.08
C VAL A 148 13.17 11.39 -10.28
N VAL A 149 11.88 11.70 -10.14
CA VAL A 149 10.89 11.62 -11.21
C VAL A 149 10.55 13.00 -11.76
N ARG A 150 10.27 13.09 -13.07
CA ARG A 150 9.77 14.33 -13.69
C ARG A 150 8.28 14.44 -13.47
N LEU A 151 7.83 15.58 -12.96
CA LEU A 151 6.41 15.86 -12.80
C LEU A 151 5.82 16.36 -14.12
N GLN A 152 4.55 16.04 -14.35
CA GLN A 152 3.78 16.57 -15.46
C GLN A 152 2.76 17.58 -14.93
N ARG A 153 2.61 18.72 -15.61
CA ARG A 153 1.58 19.72 -15.30
C ARG A 153 1.65 20.22 -13.83
N SER A 154 2.86 20.41 -13.33
CA SER A 154 3.14 20.96 -12.00
C SER A 154 4.10 22.15 -12.15
N GLU A 155 4.06 23.09 -11.21
CA GLU A 155 5.03 24.21 -11.12
C GLU A 155 6.44 23.67 -10.85
N GLU A 156 6.55 22.65 -10.00
CA GLU A 156 7.78 21.89 -9.81
C GLU A 156 8.02 20.94 -10.99
N LYS A 157 9.25 20.92 -11.53
CA LYS A 157 9.59 20.06 -12.68
C LYS A 157 9.98 18.64 -12.28
N ARG A 158 10.46 18.45 -11.05
CA ARG A 158 11.04 17.19 -10.57
C ARG A 158 10.70 16.99 -9.11
N LYS A 159 10.54 15.73 -8.71
CA LYS A 159 10.32 15.35 -7.32
C LYS A 159 11.15 14.11 -6.99
N GLU A 160 11.75 14.10 -5.82
CA GLU A 160 12.45 12.93 -5.31
C GLU A 160 11.46 12.01 -4.60
N VAL A 161 11.42 10.76 -5.02
CA VAL A 161 10.74 9.67 -4.33
C VAL A 161 11.78 8.98 -3.46
N LYS A 162 11.53 8.96 -2.15
CA LYS A 162 12.38 8.28 -1.17
C LYS A 162 11.91 6.85 -1.02
N LEU A 163 12.83 5.92 -1.12
CA LEU A 163 12.60 4.48 -1.09
C LEU A 163 13.36 3.89 0.09
N PHE A 164 12.66 3.06 0.87
CA PHE A 164 13.22 2.37 2.02
C PHE A 164 12.87 0.90 1.95
N VAL A 165 13.84 0.05 2.25
CA VAL A 165 13.64 -1.40 2.31
C VAL A 165 14.25 -1.93 3.60
N ALA A 166 13.41 -2.46 4.49
CA ALA A 166 13.86 -3.17 5.68
C ALA A 166 13.73 -4.69 5.47
N TYR A 167 14.72 -5.47 5.92
CA TYR A 167 14.75 -6.92 5.73
C TYR A 167 15.67 -7.61 6.75
N THR A 168 15.49 -8.92 6.95
CA THR A 168 16.19 -9.70 8.00
C THR A 168 17.36 -10.53 7.47
N GLY A 169 17.47 -10.67 6.15
CA GLY A 169 18.56 -11.38 5.50
C GLY A 169 18.33 -11.61 4.01
N LYS A 170 19.19 -12.43 3.41
CA LYS A 170 19.13 -12.82 1.99
C LYS A 170 19.07 -14.34 1.88
N GLU A 171 18.12 -14.88 1.13
CA GLU A 171 17.96 -16.32 0.89
C GLU A 171 18.20 -16.67 -0.58
N ALA A 172 18.75 -17.85 -0.85
CA ALA A 172 19.00 -18.30 -2.21
C ALA A 172 17.69 -18.77 -2.86
N ILE A 173 17.39 -18.28 -4.07
CA ILE A 173 16.19 -18.63 -4.86
C ILE A 173 16.54 -19.34 -6.17
N GLY A 174 17.75 -19.91 -6.24
CA GLY A 174 18.25 -20.67 -7.39
C GLY A 174 18.92 -19.83 -8.48
N GLY A 175 19.83 -20.47 -9.24
CA GLY A 175 20.57 -19.84 -10.34
C GLY A 175 21.48 -18.69 -9.88
N GLY A 176 22.05 -18.78 -8.68
CA GLY A 176 22.90 -17.72 -8.10
C GLY A 176 22.14 -16.49 -7.60
N ARG A 177 20.80 -16.45 -7.75
CA ARG A 177 19.96 -15.32 -7.33
C ARG A 177 19.61 -15.41 -5.85
N LYS A 178 19.45 -14.25 -5.23
CA LYS A 178 19.02 -14.11 -3.83
C LYS A 178 17.75 -13.26 -3.73
N ALA A 179 16.88 -13.58 -2.79
CA ALA A 179 15.74 -12.77 -2.39
C ALA A 179 15.96 -12.19 -0.99
N LEU A 180 15.32 -11.04 -0.71
CA LEU A 180 15.30 -10.45 0.63
C LEU A 180 14.28 -11.18 1.49
N LYS A 181 14.70 -11.62 2.68
CA LYS A 181 13.85 -12.28 3.66
C LYS A 181 13.08 -11.24 4.47
N ASP A 182 11.80 -11.51 4.72
CA ASP A 182 10.90 -10.67 5.54
C ASP A 182 10.84 -9.21 5.06
N LYS A 183 10.93 -8.98 3.75
CA LYS A 183 11.01 -7.63 3.17
C LYS A 183 9.81 -6.75 3.59
N LEU A 184 10.10 -5.54 4.06
CA LEU A 184 9.17 -4.43 4.25
C LEU A 184 9.62 -3.26 3.37
N VAL A 185 8.69 -2.66 2.64
CA VAL A 185 8.96 -1.51 1.75
C VAL A 185 8.15 -0.32 2.23
N THR A 186 8.82 0.81 2.38
CA THR A 186 8.19 2.12 2.58
C THR A 186 8.67 3.03 1.46
N SER A 187 7.77 3.79 0.87
CA SER A 187 8.11 4.74 -0.18
C SER A 187 7.21 5.94 -0.09
N GLY A 188 7.75 7.12 -0.35
CA GLY A 188 6.95 8.32 -0.27
C GLY A 188 7.67 9.54 -0.83
N VAL A 189 6.95 10.65 -0.77
CA VAL A 189 7.46 11.94 -1.17
C VAL A 189 7.24 12.92 -0.03
N GLY A 190 8.31 13.45 0.51
CA GLY A 190 8.27 14.32 1.68
C GLY A 190 9.66 14.58 2.24
N GLU A 191 9.70 15.22 3.40
CA GLU A 191 10.95 15.51 4.13
C GLU A 191 11.60 14.24 4.67
N GLY A 192 12.93 14.25 4.83
CA GLY A 192 13.68 13.07 5.26
C GLY A 192 13.25 12.58 6.64
N GLU A 193 13.10 13.51 7.57
CA GLU A 193 12.68 13.28 8.96
C GLU A 193 11.34 12.53 9.04
N ARG A 194 10.28 13.12 8.47
CA ARG A 194 8.96 12.51 8.42
C ARG A 194 8.95 11.11 7.77
N MET A 195 9.77 10.91 6.73
CA MET A 195 9.89 9.59 6.10
C MET A 195 10.55 8.57 7.03
N TRP A 196 11.57 8.97 7.79
CA TRP A 196 12.23 8.10 8.76
C TRP A 196 11.32 7.75 9.95
N GLU A 197 10.49 8.68 10.41
CA GLU A 197 9.46 8.37 11.40
C GLU A 197 8.49 7.29 10.90
N GLU A 198 8.05 7.38 9.65
CA GLU A 198 7.18 6.37 9.03
C GLU A 198 7.90 5.02 8.86
N VAL A 199 9.18 5.03 8.49
CA VAL A 199 10.03 3.83 8.40
C VAL A 199 10.19 3.18 9.76
N TYR A 200 10.54 3.94 10.80
CA TYR A 200 10.66 3.44 12.16
C TYR A 200 9.34 2.83 12.64
N SER A 201 8.24 3.56 12.48
CA SER A 201 6.90 3.10 12.88
C SER A 201 6.52 1.80 12.15
N GLY A 202 6.82 1.69 10.86
CA GLY A 202 6.58 0.47 10.08
C GLY A 202 7.45 -0.71 10.52
N VAL A 203 8.74 -0.47 10.75
CA VAL A 203 9.70 -1.49 11.22
C VAL A 203 9.32 -1.97 12.62
N ALA A 204 9.12 -1.06 13.57
CA ALA A 204 8.80 -1.38 14.95
C ALA A 204 7.40 -2.00 15.11
N SER A 205 6.45 -1.72 14.20
CA SER A 205 5.16 -2.41 14.18
C SER A 205 5.25 -3.86 13.71
N ARG A 206 6.33 -4.22 13.00
CA ARG A 206 6.54 -5.57 12.46
C ARG A 206 7.46 -6.40 13.34
N TRP A 207 8.63 -5.86 13.67
CA TRP A 207 9.67 -6.54 14.43
C TRP A 207 9.74 -6.10 15.88
N ASP A 208 10.00 -7.05 16.76
CA ASP A 208 10.31 -6.78 18.16
C ASP A 208 11.69 -6.13 18.25
N MET A 209 11.70 -4.80 18.35
CA MET A 209 12.93 -3.99 18.39
C MET A 209 13.82 -4.33 19.60
N GLY A 210 13.27 -4.88 20.68
CA GLY A 210 14.06 -5.32 21.84
C GLY A 210 14.91 -6.56 21.58
N GLN A 211 14.64 -7.31 20.51
CA GLN A 211 15.40 -8.51 20.13
C GLN A 211 16.48 -8.24 19.07
N VAL A 212 16.42 -7.09 18.40
CA VAL A 212 17.36 -6.73 17.33
C VAL A 212 18.68 -6.30 17.94
N LYS A 213 19.77 -7.00 17.60
CA LYS A 213 21.11 -6.73 18.14
C LYS A 213 22.00 -5.94 17.20
N GLU A 214 21.83 -6.15 15.90
CA GLU A 214 22.63 -5.52 14.87
C GLU A 214 21.69 -4.89 13.83
N ILE A 215 21.85 -3.59 13.61
CA ILE A 215 21.12 -2.83 12.59
C ILE A 215 22.13 -2.24 11.63
N TYR A 216 21.97 -2.52 10.34
CA TYR A 216 22.79 -1.94 9.28
C TYR A 216 21.95 -1.02 8.42
N LEU A 217 22.37 0.23 8.29
CA LEU A 217 21.72 1.26 7.48
C LEU A 217 22.53 1.52 6.22
N GLY A 218 22.06 1.02 5.09
CA GLY A 218 22.67 1.22 3.77
C GLY A 218 22.14 2.45 3.06
N SER A 219 22.99 3.28 2.47
CA SER A 219 22.54 4.38 1.58
C SER A 219 23.61 4.82 0.58
N ASP A 220 23.21 5.66 -0.38
CA ASP A 220 24.11 6.36 -1.31
C ASP A 220 24.97 7.47 -0.67
N GLY A 221 24.65 7.85 0.58
CA GLY A 221 25.36 8.86 1.36
C GLY A 221 24.70 10.23 1.37
N ALA A 222 23.50 10.38 0.79
CA ALA A 222 22.68 11.57 0.93
C ALA A 222 22.42 11.91 2.41
N GLU A 223 22.38 13.21 2.73
CA GLU A 223 22.25 13.68 4.11
C GLU A 223 20.97 13.15 4.77
N TRP A 224 19.84 13.25 4.07
CA TRP A 224 18.57 12.74 4.56
C TRP A 224 18.58 11.22 4.76
N ALA A 225 19.38 10.46 4.00
CA ALA A 225 19.45 9.01 4.13
C ALA A 225 20.32 8.58 5.32
N LYS A 226 21.34 9.38 5.68
CA LYS A 226 22.16 9.14 6.88
C LYS A 226 21.40 9.34 8.19
N GLN A 227 20.42 10.25 8.20
CA GLN A 227 19.58 10.53 9.37
C GLN A 227 18.89 9.30 9.97
N GLY A 228 18.77 8.18 9.25
CA GLY A 228 18.22 6.95 9.79
C GLY A 228 18.92 6.45 11.06
N VAL A 229 20.20 6.79 11.28
CA VAL A 229 20.92 6.40 12.50
C VAL A 229 20.34 7.04 13.76
N ASP A 230 19.68 8.20 13.62
CA ASP A 230 19.05 8.91 14.74
C ASP A 230 17.78 8.19 15.20
N TYR A 231 17.13 7.44 14.30
CA TYR A 231 15.90 6.69 14.56
C TYR A 231 16.16 5.26 15.04
N PHE A 232 17.34 4.72 14.75
CA PHE A 232 17.71 3.35 15.12
C PHE A 232 18.99 3.38 15.96
N PRO A 233 18.87 3.54 17.30
CA PRO A 233 20.02 3.59 18.19
C PRO A 233 20.93 2.36 18.03
N GLY A 234 22.23 2.61 17.86
CA GLY A 234 23.24 1.55 17.66
C GLY A 234 23.33 1.03 16.23
N ALA A 235 22.57 1.60 15.28
CA ALA A 235 22.70 1.23 13.88
C ALA A 235 24.04 1.70 13.29
N VAL A 236 24.63 0.84 12.46
CA VAL A 236 25.87 1.13 11.74
C VAL A 236 25.50 1.59 10.33
N HIS A 237 25.85 2.83 10.00
CA HIS A 237 25.73 3.32 8.63
C HIS A 237 26.78 2.69 7.72
N VAL A 238 26.35 2.25 6.54
CA VAL A 238 27.17 1.60 5.53
C VAL A 238 26.89 2.27 4.18
N LEU A 239 27.95 2.69 3.49
CA LEU A 239 27.79 3.18 2.11
C LEU A 239 27.45 2.01 1.18
N ASP A 240 26.46 2.21 0.32
CA ASP A 240 26.10 1.25 -0.71
C ASP A 240 27.29 1.01 -1.66
N PRO A 241 27.78 -0.25 -1.77
CA PRO A 241 28.87 -0.59 -2.68
C PRO A 241 28.60 -0.24 -4.15
N TYR A 242 27.35 -0.31 -4.62
CA TYR A 242 26.99 0.06 -5.98
C TYR A 242 27.26 1.55 -6.23
N HIS A 243 26.74 2.40 -5.36
CA HIS A 243 26.92 3.85 -5.46
C HIS A 243 28.38 4.24 -5.27
N LEU A 244 29.07 3.63 -4.30
CA LEU A 244 30.50 3.84 -4.10
C LEU A 244 31.30 3.49 -5.36
N ASN A 245 31.12 2.30 -5.91
CA ASN A 245 31.83 1.86 -7.11
C ASN A 245 31.50 2.75 -8.31
N ARG A 246 30.22 3.13 -8.49
CA ARG A 246 29.82 4.05 -9.55
C ARG A 246 30.54 5.39 -9.44
N ARG A 247 30.59 5.98 -8.24
CA ARG A 247 31.28 7.26 -8.00
C ARG A 247 32.79 7.15 -8.19
N LEU A 248 33.40 6.04 -7.78
CA LEU A 248 34.82 5.77 -8.04
C LEU A 248 35.09 5.68 -9.54
N ILE A 249 34.26 4.96 -10.30
CA ILE A 249 34.37 4.90 -11.75
C ILE A 249 34.21 6.31 -12.34
N GLU A 250 33.14 7.04 -12.02
CA GLU A 250 32.91 8.41 -12.53
C GLU A 250 34.08 9.37 -12.21
N ALA A 251 34.75 9.21 -11.07
CA ALA A 251 35.85 10.09 -10.66
C ALA A 251 37.21 9.72 -11.27
N PHE A 252 37.47 8.43 -11.52
CA PHE A 252 38.76 7.93 -11.99
C PHE A 252 38.75 7.48 -13.46
N TRP A 253 37.61 7.51 -14.14
CA TRP A 253 37.52 7.24 -15.57
C TRP A 253 38.09 8.41 -16.37
N HIS A 254 39.32 8.24 -16.85
CA HIS A 254 39.89 9.03 -17.93
C HIS A 254 39.55 8.35 -19.26
N ASP A 255 38.94 9.08 -20.21
CA ASP A 255 39.03 8.70 -21.62
C ASP A 255 40.49 8.89 -22.05
N GLU A 256 41.16 7.81 -22.46
CA GLU A 256 42.37 7.93 -23.26
C GLU A 256 41.94 8.47 -24.63
N GLU A 257 42.19 9.77 -24.88
CA GLU A 257 42.26 10.33 -26.24
C GLU A 257 43.42 9.73 -27.04
#